data_AF-A0A932JQ28-F1
#
_entry.id   AF-A0A932JQ28-F1
#
_cell.length_a   1.000
_cell.length_b   1.000
_cell.length_c   1.000
_cell.angle_alpha   90.00
_cell.angle_beta   90.00
_cell.angle_gamma   90.00
#
_symmetry.space_group_name_H-M   'P 1'
#
loop_
_entity.id
_entity.type
_entity.pdbx_description
1 polymer ?
#
loop_
_entity_poly.entity_id
_entity_poly.type
_entity_poly.pdbx_seq_one_letter_code
_entity_poly.pdbx_strand_id
1 'polypeptide(L)'
;MRILLTLLAAAALAGAAKKSGPPPIDPNVERTIRSYVSDQLEEEGSFAVEDELLSKTWEAKLILVHTESLRRLPDGRVIACVDFKGEDAKNSQLLDLDFTVSGEGTDMTVEEVVIHKVGVKARFAYDAKHRRVPVKPGKAAGPKKSPAAPGTPGEPLDE
;
A
#
# COMPACT_ATOMS: atom_id res chain seq x y z
N MET A 1 8.88 0.35 -73.17
CA MET A 1 7.91 -0.54 -72.50
C MET A 1 8.65 -1.45 -71.55
N ARG A 2 8.55 -1.20 -70.23
CA ARG A 2 8.90 -2.12 -69.13
C ARG A 2 8.40 -1.47 -67.84
N ILE A 3 7.15 -1.80 -67.48
CA ILE A 3 6.48 -1.37 -66.26
C ILE A 3 6.97 -2.30 -65.15
N LEU A 4 7.72 -1.77 -64.20
CA LEU A 4 8.13 -2.51 -63.00
C LEU A 4 7.07 -2.27 -61.92
N LEU A 5 6.15 -3.21 -61.77
CA LEU A 5 5.11 -3.21 -60.75
C LEU A 5 5.68 -3.85 -59.48
N THR A 6 6.15 -3.03 -58.54
CA THR A 6 6.52 -3.48 -57.19
C THR A 6 5.26 -3.66 -56.36
N LEU A 7 4.91 -4.92 -56.08
CA LEU A 7 3.86 -5.30 -55.15
C LEU A 7 4.27 -4.88 -53.72
N LEU A 8 3.53 -3.93 -53.17
CA LEU A 8 3.58 -3.56 -51.76
C LEU A 8 2.80 -4.62 -50.96
N ALA A 9 3.50 -5.58 -50.35
CA ALA A 9 2.91 -6.48 -49.37
C ALA A 9 3.10 -5.89 -47.96
N ALA A 10 2.12 -5.10 -47.51
CA ALA A 10 2.03 -4.67 -46.12
C ALA A 10 1.38 -5.81 -45.30
N ALA A 11 2.20 -6.64 -44.66
CA ALA A 11 1.73 -7.60 -43.66
C ALA A 11 1.46 -6.86 -42.34
N ALA A 12 0.19 -6.56 -42.06
CA ALA A 12 -0.23 -6.10 -40.75
C ALA A 12 -0.25 -7.28 -39.76
N LEU A 13 0.81 -7.41 -38.96
CA LEU A 13 0.80 -8.25 -37.76
C LEU A 13 0.07 -7.50 -36.64
N ALA A 14 -1.23 -7.69 -36.56
CA ALA A 14 -2.01 -7.32 -35.38
C ALA A 14 -1.67 -8.32 -34.24
N GLY A 15 -0.73 -7.93 -33.38
CA GLY A 15 -0.45 -8.65 -32.14
C GLY A 15 -1.64 -8.56 -31.19
N ALA A 16 -2.26 -9.70 -30.88
CA ALA A 16 -3.27 -9.78 -29.84
C ALA A 16 -2.64 -9.44 -28.48
N ALA A 17 -2.96 -8.25 -27.95
CA ALA A 17 -2.57 -7.86 -26.60
C ALA A 17 -3.23 -8.81 -25.58
N LYS A 18 -2.44 -9.71 -25.00
CA LYS A 18 -2.84 -10.46 -23.81
C LYS A 18 -3.18 -9.44 -22.73
N LYS A 19 -4.41 -9.51 -22.19
CA LYS A 19 -4.78 -8.76 -20.97
C LYS A 19 -3.97 -9.34 -19.81
N SER A 20 -2.75 -8.87 -19.62
CA SER A 20 -2.01 -9.09 -18.38
C SER A 20 -2.73 -8.32 -17.27
N GLY A 21 -2.82 -8.94 -16.08
CA GLY A 21 -3.29 -8.25 -14.88
C GLY A 21 -2.43 -7.01 -14.57
N PRO A 22 -2.79 -6.25 -13.53
CA PRO A 22 -1.97 -5.12 -13.10
C PRO A 22 -0.53 -5.58 -12.82
N PRO A 23 0.47 -4.74 -13.11
CA PRO A 23 1.86 -5.08 -12.84
C PRO A 23 2.06 -5.30 -11.34
N PRO A 24 3.05 -6.15 -10.96
CA PRO A 24 3.48 -6.29 -9.57
C PRO A 24 3.73 -4.93 -8.92
N ILE A 25 3.47 -4.83 -7.62
CA ILE A 25 3.83 -3.63 -6.85
C ILE A 25 5.35 -3.56 -6.76
N ASP A 26 5.90 -2.35 -6.90
CA ASP A 26 7.34 -2.11 -6.87
C ASP A 26 7.92 -2.56 -5.50
N PRO A 27 9.01 -3.35 -5.48
CA PRO A 27 9.61 -3.81 -4.23
C PRO A 27 10.25 -2.69 -3.39
N ASN A 28 10.43 -1.49 -3.94
CA ASN A 28 11.05 -0.36 -3.24
C ASN A 28 10.09 0.39 -2.30
N VAL A 29 8.79 0.09 -2.29
CA VAL A 29 7.80 0.76 -1.41
C VAL A 29 8.25 0.83 0.05
N GLU A 30 8.75 -0.28 0.60
CA GLU A 30 9.24 -0.29 1.99
C GLU A 30 10.44 0.63 2.18
N ARG A 31 11.38 0.61 1.23
CA ARG A 31 12.56 1.48 1.28
C ARG A 31 12.15 2.94 1.26
N THR A 32 11.26 3.33 0.35
CA THR A 32 10.76 4.70 0.22
C THR A 32 10.13 5.20 1.52
N ILE A 33 9.28 4.39 2.15
CA ILE A 33 8.64 4.74 3.43
C ILE A 33 9.68 4.89 4.55
N ARG A 34 10.64 3.96 4.64
CA ARG A 34 11.70 4.01 5.66
C ARG A 34 12.61 5.23 5.48
N SER A 35 12.96 5.55 4.24
CA SER A 35 13.73 6.75 3.90
C SER A 35 12.95 8.01 4.30
N TYR A 36 11.68 8.14 3.90
CA TYR A 36 10.84 9.27 4.31
C TYR A 36 10.79 9.45 5.83
N VAL A 37 10.60 8.38 6.60
CA VAL A 37 10.60 8.45 8.07
C VAL A 37 11.98 8.85 8.61
N SER A 38 13.07 8.33 8.03
CA SER A 38 14.44 8.68 8.41
C SER A 38 14.75 10.15 8.14
N ASP A 39 14.37 10.66 6.97
CA ASP A 39 14.60 12.05 6.58
C ASP A 39 13.88 12.99 7.55
N GLN A 40 12.62 12.69 7.90
CA GLN A 40 11.86 13.45 8.91
C GLN A 40 12.51 13.40 10.29
N LEU A 41 13.06 12.25 10.71
CA LEU A 41 13.80 12.14 11.96
C LEU A 41 15.09 12.98 11.96
N GLU A 42 15.79 13.05 10.83
CA GLU A 42 17.01 13.85 10.69
C GLU A 42 16.72 15.35 10.67
N GLU A 43 15.63 15.76 10.01
CA GLU A 43 15.24 17.17 9.87
C GLU A 43 14.57 17.73 11.13
N GLU A 44 13.68 16.98 11.76
CA GLU A 44 12.83 17.45 12.86
C GLU A 44 13.20 16.86 14.23
N GLY A 45 14.11 15.88 14.26
CA GLY A 45 14.53 15.17 15.48
C GLY A 45 13.55 14.12 15.98
N SER A 46 12.34 14.03 15.40
CA SER A 46 11.32 13.04 15.69
C SER A 46 10.44 12.82 14.45
N PHE A 47 9.77 11.67 14.35
CA PHE A 47 8.71 11.49 13.35
C PHE A 47 7.37 11.86 14.00
N ALA A 48 6.88 13.06 13.70
CA ALA A 48 5.67 13.62 14.28
C ALA A 48 4.47 13.48 13.33
N VAL A 49 3.32 13.03 13.85
CA VAL A 49 2.07 12.94 13.08
C VAL A 49 0.96 13.66 13.81
N GLU A 50 0.36 14.65 13.17
CA GLU A 50 -0.78 15.39 13.71
C GLU A 50 -2.05 14.54 13.69
N ASP A 51 -2.77 14.57 14.81
CA ASP A 51 -4.03 13.90 15.03
C ASP A 51 -5.11 14.92 15.35
N GLU A 52 -5.71 15.47 14.30
CA GLU A 52 -6.75 16.48 14.40
C GLU A 52 -7.96 16.01 15.23
N LEU A 53 -8.31 14.71 15.14
CA LEU A 53 -9.46 14.14 15.86
C LEU A 53 -9.28 14.14 17.38
N LEU A 54 -8.03 14.01 17.84
CA LEU A 54 -7.68 14.09 19.26
C LEU A 54 -7.06 15.44 19.64
N SER A 55 -6.88 16.34 18.67
CA SER A 55 -6.13 17.59 18.81
C SER A 55 -4.77 17.36 19.51
N LYS A 56 -4.02 16.35 19.02
CA LYS A 56 -2.74 15.91 19.58
C LYS A 56 -1.73 15.70 18.45
N THR A 57 -0.44 15.86 18.74
CA THR A 57 0.65 15.36 17.89
C THR A 57 1.24 14.08 18.49
N TRP A 58 1.48 13.08 17.65
CA TRP A 58 2.16 11.85 18.03
C TRP A 58 3.61 11.90 17.59
N GLU A 59 4.54 11.94 18.54
CA GLU A 59 5.91 11.47 18.29
C GLU A 59 5.84 9.94 18.19
N ALA A 60 6.20 9.40 17.03
CA ALA A 60 5.89 8.03 16.68
C ALA A 60 7.12 7.27 16.19
N LYS A 61 7.38 6.13 16.80
CA LYS A 61 8.47 5.22 16.43
C LYS A 61 7.98 4.15 15.47
N LEU A 62 8.64 4.03 14.32
CA LEU A 62 8.37 2.99 13.33
C LEU A 62 8.59 1.59 13.94
N ILE A 63 7.61 0.69 13.77
CA ILE A 63 7.71 -0.73 14.12
C ILE A 63 7.90 -1.56 12.86
N LEU A 64 6.93 -1.52 11.95
CA LEU A 64 6.86 -2.45 10.82
C LEU A 64 6.13 -1.82 9.63
N VAL A 65 6.67 -2.02 8.43
CA VAL A 65 5.99 -1.75 7.16
C VAL A 65 5.39 -3.07 6.66
N HIS A 66 4.08 -3.13 6.46
CA HIS A 66 3.39 -4.35 5.99
C HIS A 66 3.48 -4.52 4.47
N THR A 67 4.53 -5.21 4.01
CA THR A 67 4.75 -5.47 2.58
C THR A 67 3.86 -6.58 2.02
N GLU A 68 3.27 -7.41 2.88
CA GLU A 68 2.33 -8.48 2.50
C GLU A 68 0.92 -7.97 2.20
N SER A 69 0.61 -6.73 2.61
CA SER A 69 -0.74 -6.14 2.55
C SER A 69 -0.80 -4.88 1.68
N LEU A 70 0.17 -4.67 0.80
CA LEU A 70 0.20 -3.52 -0.12
C LEU A 70 -1.00 -3.51 -1.05
N ARG A 71 -1.55 -2.32 -1.30
CA ARG A 71 -2.74 -2.13 -2.14
C ARG A 71 -2.48 -1.12 -3.24
N ARG A 72 -2.60 -1.55 -4.49
CA ARG A 72 -2.60 -0.63 -5.64
C ARG A 72 -3.97 0.05 -5.78
N LEU A 73 -3.95 1.37 -5.92
CA LEU A 73 -5.10 2.22 -6.24
C LEU A 73 -5.33 2.28 -7.76
N PRO A 74 -6.54 2.64 -8.22
CA PRO A 74 -6.85 2.70 -9.66
C PRO A 74 -6.00 3.72 -10.44
N ASP A 75 -5.46 4.73 -9.75
CA ASP A 75 -4.56 5.75 -10.30
C ASP A 75 -3.08 5.34 -10.30
N GLY A 76 -2.77 4.09 -9.92
CA GLY A 76 -1.42 3.53 -9.93
C GLY A 76 -0.67 3.66 -8.61
N ARG A 77 -1.09 4.56 -7.71
CA ARG A 77 -0.49 4.74 -6.38
C ARG A 77 -0.63 3.47 -5.52
N VAL A 78 0.22 3.34 -4.51
CA VAL A 78 0.24 2.20 -3.60
C VAL A 78 -0.02 2.69 -2.17
N ILE A 79 -0.94 2.04 -1.46
CA ILE A 79 -1.11 2.23 -0.03
C ILE A 79 -0.40 1.11 0.72
N ALA A 80 0.40 1.49 1.72
CA ALA A 80 1.00 0.59 2.70
C ALA A 80 0.49 0.94 4.11
N CYS A 81 0.03 -0.07 4.86
CA CYS A 81 -0.25 0.08 6.29
C CYS A 81 1.07 -0.09 7.05
N VAL A 82 1.35 0.82 7.97
CA VAL A 82 2.62 0.87 8.68
C VAL A 82 2.34 1.02 10.17
N ASP A 83 2.86 0.09 10.95
CA ASP A 83 2.72 0.08 12.41
C ASP A 83 3.76 1.02 13.03
N PHE A 84 3.27 1.91 13.89
CA PHE A 84 4.05 2.80 14.72
C PHE A 84 3.64 2.67 16.18
N LYS A 85 4.50 3.14 17.09
CA LYS A 85 4.18 3.31 18.51
C LYS A 85 4.41 4.75 18.91
N GLY A 86 3.38 5.38 19.47
CA GLY A 86 3.52 6.70 20.08
C GLY A 86 4.47 6.66 21.28
N GLU A 87 5.40 7.61 21.38
CA GLU A 87 6.47 7.62 22.39
C GLU A 87 6.06 8.26 23.73
N ASP A 88 4.82 8.75 23.84
CA ASP A 88 4.25 9.27 25.09
C ASP A 88 4.31 8.22 26.22
N ALA A 89 5.16 8.45 27.22
CA ALA A 89 5.38 7.54 28.34
C ALA A 89 4.14 7.29 29.20
N LYS A 90 3.14 8.19 29.17
CA LYS A 90 1.91 8.06 29.97
C LYS A 90 0.77 7.42 29.18
N ASN A 91 0.75 7.63 27.86
CA ASN A 91 -0.33 7.18 26.98
C ASN A 91 0.19 6.69 25.61
N SER A 92 1.16 5.80 25.63
CA SER A 92 1.69 5.16 24.42
C SER A 92 0.59 4.30 23.78
N GLN A 93 0.33 4.54 22.50
CA GLN A 93 -0.65 3.80 21.69
C GLN A 93 0.04 3.26 20.45
N LEU A 94 -0.45 2.11 19.96
CA LEU A 94 -0.12 1.65 18.61
C LEU A 94 -0.89 2.51 17.60
N LEU A 95 -0.20 2.90 16.54
CA LEU A 95 -0.75 3.67 15.44
C LEU A 95 -0.60 2.83 14.18
N ASP A 96 -1.67 2.70 13.42
CA ASP A 96 -1.66 2.11 12.07
C ASP A 96 -1.78 3.29 11.12
N LEU A 97 -0.69 3.62 10.45
CA LEU A 97 -0.61 4.74 9.51
C LEU A 97 -0.66 4.21 8.08
N ASP A 98 -1.56 4.76 7.28
CA ASP A 98 -1.61 4.47 5.85
C ASP A 98 -0.71 5.47 5.10
N PHE A 99 0.34 4.95 4.48
CA PHE A 99 1.23 5.70 3.59
C PHE A 99 0.78 5.50 2.15
N THR A 100 0.48 6.60 1.46
CA THR A 100 0.23 6.59 0.02
C THR A 100 1.53 6.95 -0.71
N VAL A 101 1.99 6.04 -1.58
CA VAL A 101 3.24 6.16 -2.33
C VAL A 101 2.94 6.23 -3.82
N SER A 102 3.63 7.10 -4.54
CA SER A 102 3.57 7.21 -6.00
C SER A 102 4.96 6.99 -6.63
N GLY A 103 5.01 6.91 -7.96
CA GLY A 103 6.26 6.65 -8.70
C GLY A 103 6.67 5.17 -8.76
N GLU A 104 7.86 4.94 -9.32
CA GLU A 104 8.47 3.61 -9.49
C GLU A 104 10.00 3.70 -9.27
N GLY A 105 10.63 2.59 -8.91
CA GLY A 105 12.08 2.51 -8.75
C GLY A 105 12.63 3.46 -7.68
N THR A 106 13.60 4.29 -8.07
CA THR A 106 14.25 5.27 -7.20
C THR A 106 13.48 6.59 -7.11
N ASP A 107 12.50 6.82 -7.97
CA ASP A 107 11.75 8.07 -8.07
C ASP A 107 10.43 8.00 -7.29
N MET A 108 10.30 7.03 -6.38
CA MET A 108 9.12 6.85 -5.55
C MET A 108 9.06 7.89 -4.43
N THR A 109 7.87 8.42 -4.18
CA THR A 109 7.63 9.47 -3.19
C THR A 109 6.43 9.15 -2.29
N VAL A 110 6.51 9.53 -1.02
CA VAL A 110 5.35 9.50 -0.10
C VAL A 110 4.50 10.75 -0.37
N GLU A 111 3.25 10.54 -0.76
CA GLU A 111 2.30 11.61 -1.09
C GLU A 111 1.43 12.01 0.10
N GLU A 112 1.15 11.04 0.97
CA GLU A 112 0.20 11.22 2.06
C GLU A 112 0.49 10.23 3.18
N VAL A 113 0.36 10.67 4.43
CA VAL A 113 0.40 9.84 5.63
C VAL A 113 -0.85 10.12 6.45
N VAL A 114 -1.64 9.10 6.73
CA VAL A 114 -2.91 9.26 7.47
C VAL A 114 -3.03 8.23 8.58
N ILE A 115 -3.48 8.68 9.75
CA ILE A 115 -3.81 7.79 10.88
C ILE A 115 -5.08 6.98 10.55
N HIS A 116 -4.93 5.69 10.27
CA HIS A 116 -6.04 4.77 10.02
C HIS A 116 -6.59 4.17 11.33
N LYS A 117 -5.72 3.85 12.28
CA LYS A 117 -6.09 3.27 13.59
C LYS A 117 -5.28 3.87 14.73
N VAL A 118 -5.93 4.08 15.87
CA VAL A 118 -5.26 4.34 17.16
C VAL A 118 -5.67 3.26 18.15
N GLY A 119 -4.69 2.53 18.68
CA GLY A 119 -4.89 1.31 19.45
C GLY A 119 -5.73 0.32 18.64
N VAL A 120 -6.91 -0.03 19.16
CA VAL A 120 -7.85 -0.95 18.49
C VAL A 120 -8.93 -0.25 17.65
N LYS A 121 -8.98 1.09 17.66
CA LYS A 121 -10.07 1.86 17.06
C LYS A 121 -9.69 2.37 15.68
N ALA A 122 -10.29 1.77 14.64
CA ALA A 122 -10.20 2.28 13.28
C ALA A 122 -11.04 3.56 13.12
N ARG A 123 -10.51 4.52 12.35
CA ARG A 123 -11.15 5.82 12.10
C ARG A 123 -11.98 5.83 10.83
N PHE A 124 -11.53 5.10 9.83
CA PHE A 124 -12.23 4.90 8.57
C PHE A 124 -12.04 3.46 8.11
N ALA A 125 -12.82 3.08 7.10
CA ALA A 125 -12.62 1.87 6.32
C ALA A 125 -12.44 2.25 4.84
N TYR A 126 -12.07 1.30 4.00
CA TYR A 126 -12.07 1.47 2.55
C TYR A 126 -13.28 0.78 1.94
N ASP A 127 -13.98 1.46 1.03
CA ASP A 127 -15.01 0.84 0.21
C ASP A 127 -14.41 0.04 -0.96
N ALA A 128 -15.28 -0.60 -1.76
CA ALA A 128 -14.87 -1.38 -2.93
C ALA A 128 -14.17 -0.54 -4.03
N LYS A 129 -14.25 0.78 -3.95
CA LYS A 129 -13.59 1.73 -4.86
C LYS A 129 -12.34 2.35 -4.22
N HIS A 130 -11.88 1.82 -3.09
CA HIS A 130 -10.73 2.31 -2.33
C HIS A 130 -10.89 3.74 -1.81
N ARG A 131 -12.13 4.18 -1.60
CA ARG A 131 -12.42 5.47 -0.97
C ARG A 131 -12.54 5.27 0.52
N ARG A 132 -11.97 6.19 1.31
CA ARG A 132 -12.16 6.23 2.75
C ARG A 132 -13.63 6.49 3.06
N VAL A 133 -14.22 5.68 3.93
CA VAL A 133 -15.59 5.79 4.40
C VAL A 133 -15.65 5.72 5.92
N PRO A 134 -16.62 6.38 6.58
CA PRO A 134 -16.77 6.29 8.03
C PRO A 134 -16.94 4.84 8.48
N VAL A 135 -16.32 4.49 9.62
CA VAL A 135 -16.60 3.21 10.28
C VAL A 135 -18.05 3.20 10.75
N LYS A 136 -18.81 2.16 10.41
CA LYS A 136 -20.19 2.03 10.92
C LYS A 136 -20.14 1.91 12.45
N PRO A 137 -20.89 2.72 13.22
CA PRO A 137 -20.97 2.55 14.65
C PRO A 137 -21.53 1.17 14.99
N GLY A 138 -20.82 0.40 15.82
CA GLY A 138 -21.28 -0.92 16.29
C GLY A 138 -20.45 -2.14 15.84
N LYS A 139 -19.37 -1.96 15.08
CA LYS A 139 -18.39 -3.04 14.86
C LYS A 139 -16.98 -2.52 15.12
N ALA A 140 -16.45 -2.80 16.31
CA ALA A 140 -15.00 -2.93 16.43
C ALA A 140 -14.57 -3.85 15.28
N ALA A 141 -13.59 -3.42 14.50
CA ALA A 141 -13.02 -4.24 13.44
C ALA A 141 -12.42 -5.47 14.12
N GLY A 142 -13.22 -6.54 14.23
CA GLY A 142 -12.74 -7.85 14.65
C GLY A 142 -11.56 -8.26 13.76
N PRO A 143 -10.72 -9.20 14.21
CA PRO A 143 -9.52 -9.60 13.49
C PRO A 143 -9.89 -9.86 12.03
N LYS A 144 -9.17 -9.20 11.10
CA LYS A 144 -9.28 -9.49 9.67
C LYS A 144 -9.06 -10.99 9.55
N LYS A 145 -10.09 -11.76 9.15
CA LYS A 145 -9.86 -13.12 8.66
C LYS A 145 -8.96 -12.95 7.44
N SER A 146 -7.70 -13.31 7.60
CA SER A 146 -6.80 -13.51 6.46
C SER A 146 -7.52 -14.40 5.44
N PRO A 147 -7.38 -14.15 4.14
CA PRO A 147 -7.77 -15.15 3.14
C PRO A 147 -7.04 -16.44 3.49
N ALA A 148 -7.77 -17.55 3.47
CA ALA A 148 -7.22 -18.87 3.75
C ALA A 148 -5.94 -19.08 2.95
N ALA A 149 -4.89 -19.56 3.63
CA ALA A 149 -3.68 -20.02 2.97
C ALA A 149 -4.06 -21.01 1.86
N PRO A 150 -3.37 -21.01 0.70
CA PRO A 150 -3.53 -22.07 -0.29
C PRO A 150 -3.28 -23.42 0.40
N GLY A 151 -4.20 -24.36 0.17
CA GLY A 151 -4.27 -25.63 0.89
C GLY A 151 -2.96 -26.41 0.83
N THR A 152 -2.68 -27.08 1.94
CA THR A 152 -1.62 -28.08 2.10
C THR A 152 -1.68 -29.10 0.95
N PRO A 153 -0.53 -29.47 0.33
CA PRO A 153 -0.49 -30.60 -0.60
C PRO A 153 -0.96 -31.87 0.11
N GLY A 154 -1.85 -32.61 -0.54
CA GLY A 154 -2.45 -33.83 -0.02
C GLY A 154 -1.41 -34.90 0.33
N GLU A 155 -1.73 -35.59 1.40
CA GLU A 155 -1.15 -36.84 1.88
C GLU A 155 -1.06 -37.89 0.75
N PRO A 156 -0.03 -38.75 0.70
CA PRO A 156 0.10 -39.75 -0.35
C PRO A 156 -0.94 -40.85 -0.16
N LEU A 157 -1.61 -41.23 -1.26
CA LEU A 157 -2.45 -42.43 -1.29
C LEU A 157 -1.53 -43.65 -1.39
N ASP A 158 -1.55 -44.46 -0.35
CA ASP A 158 -1.05 -45.83 -0.37
C ASP A 158 -1.92 -46.68 -1.31
N GLU A 159 -1.30 -47.29 -2.32
CA GLU A 159 -1.72 -48.57 -2.93
C GLU A 159 -0.49 -49.46 -3.16
#